data_AF-V9L962-F1
#
_entry.id   AF-V9L962-F1
#
_cell.length_a   1.000
_cell.length_b   1.000
_cell.length_c   1.000
_cell.angle_alpha   90.00
_cell.angle_beta   90.00
_cell.angle_gamma   90.00
#
_symmetry.space_group_name_H-M   'P 1'
#
loop_
_entity.id
_entity.type
_entity.pdbx_description
1 polymer ?
#
loop_
_entity_poly.entity_id
_entity_poly.type
_entity_poly.pdbx_seq_one_letter_code
_entity_poly.pdbx_strand_id
1 'polypeptide(L)'
;KEFAIKPLDKKTEVFKFNSSKLRVNKLILQLCIGNHDLFMRRRRVDSLEVQQMKSQAREEKARKQLERHRLCREKQLREDAERARDDLERRLLQLQDEAQLANEALLRSEETADLLAEKAQIAEEEAKLLAQKAAEAEQEMQRLQVTALRTEEEKRLMEQKVLEAEVLALKMAEESERRATEAEQLKQDLQDAREAEKRAKQKLIEITSKSSHTPLKSSTATMPTDIPSFENGNFTFDFKDTDMKRLSMEIEKEKVEYMEKSKHLQEQLNELKTEIEALKLKDRETPLDIIHNENTELGSNKYN
;
A
#
# COMPACT_ATOMS: atom_id res chain seq x y z
N LYS A 1 -3.73 -35.65 -67.96
CA LYS A 1 -4.71 -35.00 -67.06
C LYS A 1 -5.08 -35.92 -65.91
N GLU A 2 -5.04 -37.23 -66.14
CA GLU A 2 -5.15 -38.27 -65.11
C GLU A 2 -3.93 -38.29 -64.17
N PHE A 3 -4.20 -38.55 -62.90
CA PHE A 3 -3.26 -38.74 -61.80
C PHE A 3 -3.61 -40.06 -61.11
N ALA A 4 -2.61 -40.90 -60.83
CA ALA A 4 -2.81 -42.23 -60.26
C ALA A 4 -1.97 -42.41 -58.99
N ILE A 5 -2.62 -42.82 -57.89
CA ILE A 5 -2.00 -43.15 -56.61
C ILE A 5 -2.09 -44.66 -56.44
N LYS A 6 -0.93 -45.32 -56.43
CA LYS A 6 -0.84 -46.77 -56.22
C LYS A 6 -0.77 -47.06 -54.71
N PRO A 7 -1.70 -47.86 -54.17
CA PRO A 7 -1.62 -48.28 -52.77
C PRO A 7 -0.43 -49.22 -52.54
N LEU A 8 0.01 -49.35 -51.28
CA LEU A 8 1.08 -50.30 -50.92
C LEU A 8 0.64 -51.75 -51.11
N ASP A 9 -0.62 -52.05 -50.80
CA ASP A 9 -1.20 -53.36 -51.04
C ASP A 9 -1.49 -53.54 -52.54
N LYS A 10 -0.86 -54.56 -53.13
CA LYS A 10 -0.97 -54.87 -54.56
C LYS A 10 -2.35 -55.41 -54.94
N LYS A 11 -3.16 -55.84 -53.98
CA LYS A 11 -4.54 -56.30 -54.21
C LYS A 11 -5.54 -55.16 -54.27
N THR A 12 -5.20 -53.99 -53.72
CA THR A 12 -6.07 -52.82 -53.70
C THR A 12 -6.00 -52.08 -55.04
N GLU A 13 -7.16 -51.64 -55.52
CA GLU A 13 -7.26 -50.92 -56.79
C GLU A 13 -6.49 -49.59 -56.77
N VAL A 14 -5.97 -49.20 -57.93
CA VAL A 14 -5.25 -47.93 -58.09
C VAL A 14 -6.24 -46.77 -58.03
N PHE A 15 -6.03 -45.84 -57.11
CA PHE A 15 -6.85 -44.64 -57.02
C PHE A 15 -6.48 -43.67 -58.14
N LYS A 16 -7.43 -43.37 -59.03
CA LYS A 16 -7.22 -42.49 -60.18
C LYS A 16 -8.18 -41.31 -60.14
N PHE A 17 -7.68 -40.11 -60.44
CA PHE A 17 -8.50 -38.91 -60.58
C PHE A 17 -7.95 -38.00 -61.68
N ASN A 18 -8.79 -37.09 -62.18
CA ASN A 18 -8.41 -36.16 -63.23
C ASN A 18 -8.31 -34.74 -62.66
N SER A 19 -7.31 -33.98 -63.11
CA SER A 19 -7.20 -32.55 -62.84
C SER A 19 -7.40 -31.73 -64.12
N SER A 20 -7.84 -30.49 -63.94
CA SER A 20 -8.15 -29.55 -65.01
C SER A 20 -6.92 -29.12 -65.82
N LYS A 21 -5.75 -28.94 -65.17
CA LYS A 21 -4.52 -28.42 -65.79
C LYS A 21 -3.29 -29.24 -65.40
N LEU A 22 -2.36 -29.45 -66.33
CA LEU A 22 -1.12 -30.18 -66.08
C LEU A 22 -0.23 -29.53 -65.02
N ARG A 23 -0.21 -28.19 -64.93
CA ARG A 23 0.51 -27.45 -63.88
C ARG A 23 0.02 -27.82 -62.48
N VAL A 24 -1.28 -28.07 -62.31
CA VAL A 24 -1.86 -28.49 -61.03
C VAL A 24 -1.40 -29.90 -60.68
N ASN A 25 -1.34 -30.83 -61.63
CA ASN A 25 -0.80 -32.17 -61.38
C ASN A 25 0.67 -32.15 -60.95
N LYS A 26 1.50 -31.29 -61.55
CA LYS A 26 2.90 -31.10 -61.12
C LYS A 26 2.97 -30.61 -59.66
N LEU A 27 2.12 -29.65 -59.30
CA LEU A 27 2.05 -29.12 -57.93
C LEU A 27 1.58 -30.20 -56.93
N ILE A 28 0.49 -30.92 -57.24
CA ILE A 28 -0.02 -32.01 -56.41
C ILE A 28 1.08 -33.05 -56.18
N LEU A 29 1.79 -33.46 -57.24
CA LEU A 29 2.88 -34.43 -57.11
C LEU A 29 4.00 -33.94 -56.19
N GLN A 30 4.44 -32.69 -56.33
CA GLN A 30 5.49 -32.12 -55.47
C GLN A 30 5.06 -32.07 -53.99
N LEU A 31 3.80 -31.69 -53.72
CA LEU A 31 3.25 -31.71 -52.37
C LEU A 31 3.15 -33.14 -51.82
N CYS A 32 2.72 -34.11 -52.63
CA CYS A 32 2.66 -35.53 -52.22
C CYS A 32 4.05 -36.07 -51.86
N ILE A 33 5.07 -35.81 -52.69
CA ILE A 33 6.44 -36.25 -52.42
C ILE A 33 6.97 -35.61 -51.14
N GLY A 34 6.90 -34.28 -51.02
CA GLY A 34 7.41 -33.57 -49.85
C GLY A 34 6.69 -33.96 -48.55
N ASN A 35 5.36 -34.12 -48.58
CA ASN A 35 4.62 -34.57 -47.40
C ASN A 35 4.91 -36.03 -47.06
N HIS A 36 5.02 -36.92 -48.05
CA HIS A 36 5.37 -38.32 -47.81
C HIS A 36 6.76 -38.46 -47.19
N ASP A 37 7.75 -37.72 -47.69
CA ASP A 37 9.11 -37.71 -47.13
C ASP A 37 9.11 -37.25 -45.67
N LEU A 38 8.41 -36.16 -45.35
CA LEU A 38 8.26 -35.69 -43.98
C LEU A 38 7.50 -36.69 -43.10
N PHE A 39 6.45 -37.32 -43.62
CA PHE A 39 5.69 -38.35 -42.93
C PHE A 39 6.56 -39.56 -42.58
N MET A 40 7.46 -39.97 -43.48
CA MET A 40 8.42 -41.06 -43.26
C MET A 40 9.51 -40.65 -42.27
N ARG A 41 10.02 -39.41 -42.33
CA ARG A 41 11.01 -38.89 -41.36
C ARG A 41 10.45 -38.87 -39.93
N ARG A 42 9.21 -38.40 -39.73
CA ARG A 42 8.54 -38.36 -38.41
C ARG A 42 8.32 -39.74 -37.76
N ARG A 43 8.39 -40.82 -38.55
CA ARG A 43 8.23 -42.21 -38.09
C ARG A 43 9.55 -42.92 -37.81
N ARG A 44 10.67 -42.27 -38.12
CA ARG A 44 12.00 -42.74 -37.77
C ARG A 44 12.46 -42.00 -36.53
N VAL A 45 13.44 -42.58 -35.83
CA VAL A 45 14.12 -41.87 -34.75
C VAL A 45 14.76 -40.61 -35.33
N ASP A 46 14.74 -39.53 -34.56
CA ASP A 46 15.37 -38.27 -34.94
C ASP A 46 16.85 -38.48 -35.28
N SER A 47 17.36 -37.67 -36.20
CA SER A 47 18.82 -37.60 -36.40
C SER A 47 19.50 -37.01 -35.17
N LEU A 48 20.79 -37.31 -35.00
CA LEU A 48 21.59 -36.78 -33.90
C LEU A 48 21.56 -35.25 -33.83
N GLU A 49 21.57 -34.58 -34.98
CA GLU A 49 21.45 -33.13 -35.11
C GLU A 49 20.11 -32.61 -34.57
N VAL A 50 18.99 -33.23 -34.95
CA VAL A 50 17.65 -32.85 -34.45
C VAL A 50 17.54 -33.11 -32.95
N GLN A 51 18.12 -34.19 -32.44
CA GLN A 51 18.16 -34.48 -31.02
C GLN A 51 18.96 -33.40 -30.25
N GLN A 52 20.11 -32.98 -30.78
CA GLN A 52 20.92 -31.90 -30.21
C GLN A 52 20.19 -30.55 -30.23
N MET A 53 19.51 -30.22 -31.34
CA MET A 53 18.68 -29.02 -31.41
C MET A 53 17.56 -29.04 -30.37
N LYS A 54 16.90 -30.20 -30.16
CA LYS A 54 15.86 -30.36 -29.14
C LYS A 54 16.43 -30.21 -27.72
N SER A 55 17.59 -30.79 -27.42
CA SER A 55 18.21 -30.65 -26.09
C SER A 55 18.60 -29.20 -25.82
N GLN A 56 19.22 -28.53 -26.78
CA GLN A 56 19.58 -27.11 -26.67
C GLN A 56 18.35 -26.23 -26.48
N ALA A 57 17.27 -26.45 -27.25
CA ALA A 57 16.04 -25.69 -27.11
C ALA A 57 15.37 -25.88 -25.74
N ARG A 58 15.43 -27.10 -25.17
CA ARG A 58 14.93 -27.37 -23.81
C ARG A 58 15.77 -26.66 -22.75
N GLU A 59 17.09 -26.72 -22.85
CA GLU A 59 18.00 -26.06 -21.92
C GLU A 59 17.85 -24.53 -21.96
N GLU A 60 17.82 -23.93 -23.15
CA GLU A 60 17.59 -22.49 -23.30
C GLU A 60 16.23 -22.05 -22.75
N LYS A 61 15.18 -22.86 -22.95
CA LYS A 61 13.85 -22.58 -22.39
C LYS A 61 13.87 -22.64 -20.86
N ALA A 62 14.51 -23.66 -20.28
CA ALA A 62 14.65 -23.79 -18.82
C ALA A 62 15.46 -22.62 -18.23
N ARG A 63 16.56 -22.23 -18.88
CA ARG A 63 17.38 -21.09 -18.47
C ARG A 63 16.57 -19.79 -18.47
N LYS A 64 15.83 -19.52 -19.55
CA LYS A 64 14.96 -18.33 -19.66
C LYS A 64 13.84 -18.34 -18.61
N GLN A 65 13.28 -19.50 -18.26
CA GLN A 65 12.28 -19.61 -17.21
C GLN A 65 12.86 -19.27 -15.83
N LEU A 66 14.03 -19.80 -15.49
CA LEU A 66 14.70 -19.48 -14.23
C LEU A 66 15.04 -17.99 -14.12
N GLU A 67 15.57 -17.40 -15.20
CA GLU A 67 15.87 -15.97 -15.26
C GLU A 67 14.61 -15.11 -15.08
N ARG A 68 13.50 -15.46 -15.74
CA ARG A 68 12.20 -14.79 -15.55
C ARG A 68 11.68 -14.93 -14.12
N HIS A 69 11.78 -16.11 -13.51
CA HIS A 69 11.37 -16.30 -12.12
C HIS A 69 12.21 -15.46 -11.16
N ARG A 70 13.54 -15.39 -11.36
CA ARG A 70 14.42 -14.54 -10.56
C ARG A 70 14.05 -13.06 -10.71
N LEU A 71 13.86 -12.59 -11.94
CA LEU A 71 13.48 -11.21 -12.22
C LEU A 71 12.12 -10.85 -11.62
N CYS A 72 11.14 -11.74 -11.72
CA CYS A 72 9.82 -11.54 -11.14
C CYS A 72 9.89 -11.40 -9.61
N ARG A 73 10.69 -12.23 -8.94
CA ARG A 73 10.92 -12.15 -7.50
C ARG A 73 11.61 -10.85 -7.09
N GLU A 74 12.64 -10.45 -7.83
CA GLU A 74 13.36 -9.19 -7.58
C GLU A 74 12.45 -7.97 -7.78
N LYS A 75 11.66 -7.98 -8.86
CA LYS A 75 10.66 -6.93 -9.12
C LYS A 75 9.64 -6.84 -7.99
N GLN A 76 9.11 -7.96 -7.51
CA GLN A 76 8.17 -7.99 -6.39
C GLN A 76 8.77 -7.40 -5.12
N LEU A 77 9.99 -7.83 -4.76
CA LEU A 77 10.69 -7.30 -3.58
C LEU A 77 10.94 -5.80 -3.69
N ARG A 78 11.23 -5.30 -4.90
CA ARG A 78 11.41 -3.88 -5.15
C ARG A 78 10.10 -3.11 -5.02
N GLU A 79 9.01 -3.59 -5.62
CA GLU A 79 7.70 -2.97 -5.49
C GLU A 79 7.23 -2.92 -4.03
N ASP A 80 7.46 -3.98 -3.25
CA ASP A 80 7.10 -4.01 -1.83
C ASP A 80 7.96 -3.02 -1.01
N ALA A 81 9.24 -2.87 -1.34
CA ALA A 81 10.12 -1.88 -0.73
C ALA A 81 9.72 -0.43 -1.10
N GLU A 82 9.34 -0.18 -2.35
CA GLU A 82 8.84 1.13 -2.81
C GLU A 82 7.52 1.49 -2.11
N ARG A 83 6.58 0.54 -1.99
CA ARG A 83 5.33 0.75 -1.22
C ARG A 83 5.62 1.06 0.25
N ALA A 84 6.49 0.29 0.91
CA ALA A 84 6.85 0.54 2.31
C ALA A 84 7.51 1.92 2.50
N ARG A 85 8.33 2.33 1.53
CA ARG A 85 8.94 3.67 1.52
C ARG A 85 7.89 4.77 1.39
N ASP A 86 6.91 4.61 0.50
CA ASP A 86 5.83 5.60 0.32
C ASP A 86 4.93 5.69 1.55
N ASP A 87 4.66 4.56 2.22
CA ASP A 87 3.91 4.53 3.47
C ASP A 87 4.66 5.23 4.61
N LEU A 88 5.97 5.03 4.71
CA LEU A 88 6.81 5.73 5.68
C LEU A 88 6.89 7.23 5.38
N GLU A 89 7.02 7.64 4.12
CA GLU A 89 7.00 9.05 3.73
C GLU A 89 5.67 9.71 4.11
N ARG A 90 4.54 9.05 3.82
CA ARG A 90 3.21 9.55 4.22
C ARG A 90 3.09 9.70 5.73
N ARG A 91 3.59 8.73 6.50
CA ARG A 91 3.60 8.77 7.97
C ARG A 91 4.48 9.92 8.48
N LEU A 92 5.64 10.14 7.86
CA LEU A 92 6.53 11.24 8.23
C LEU A 92 5.91 12.60 7.98
N LEU A 93 5.26 12.81 6.82
CA LEU A 93 4.51 14.02 6.51
C LEU A 93 3.41 14.28 7.55
N GLN A 94 2.63 13.26 7.90
CA GLN A 94 1.59 13.39 8.93
C GLN A 94 2.16 13.79 10.29
N LEU A 95 3.25 13.14 10.74
CA LEU A 95 3.89 13.48 12.00
C LEU A 95 4.52 14.89 11.98
N GLN A 96 5.04 15.31 10.82
CA GLN A 96 5.57 16.66 10.63
C GLN A 96 4.46 17.71 10.73
N ASP A 97 3.32 17.50 10.07
CA ASP A 97 2.16 18.39 10.13
C ASP A 97 1.60 18.47 11.57
N GLU A 98 1.49 17.32 12.26
CA GLU A 98 1.08 17.27 13.67
C GLU A 98 2.04 18.04 14.59
N ALA A 99 3.35 17.89 14.37
CA ALA A 99 4.37 18.60 15.13
C ALA A 99 4.34 20.12 14.84
N GLN A 100 4.10 20.53 13.59
CA GLN A 100 3.94 21.94 13.23
C GLN A 100 2.71 22.55 13.91
N LEU A 101 1.55 21.88 13.83
CA LEU A 101 0.32 22.34 14.48
C LEU A 101 0.49 22.47 16.01
N ALA A 102 1.16 21.49 16.63
CA ALA A 102 1.44 21.52 18.05
C ALA A 102 2.40 22.66 18.44
N ASN A 103 3.42 22.94 17.64
CA ASN A 103 4.33 24.06 17.85
C ASN A 103 3.62 25.42 17.68
N GLU A 104 2.76 25.56 16.67
CA GLU A 104 1.98 26.79 16.51
C GLU A 104 1.02 27.02 17.68
N ALA A 105 0.36 25.97 18.15
CA ALA A 105 -0.52 26.05 19.31
C ALA A 105 0.26 26.43 20.58
N LEU A 106 1.48 25.90 20.73
CA LEU A 106 2.37 26.25 21.83
C LEU A 106 2.75 27.74 21.77
N LEU A 107 3.21 28.23 20.61
CA LEU A 107 3.60 29.63 20.43
C LEU A 107 2.45 30.59 20.75
N ARG A 108 1.24 30.32 20.22
CA ARG A 108 0.05 31.13 20.54
C ARG A 108 -0.29 31.09 22.04
N SER A 109 -0.13 29.93 22.68
CA SER A 109 -0.37 29.79 24.12
C SER A 109 0.63 30.58 24.95
N GLU A 110 1.92 30.57 24.58
CA GLU A 110 2.97 31.36 25.23
C GLU A 110 2.67 32.86 25.11
N GLU A 111 2.32 33.34 23.91
CA GLU A 111 1.92 34.74 23.69
C GLU A 111 0.70 35.15 24.55
N THR A 112 -0.31 34.28 24.66
CA THR A 112 -1.48 34.57 25.51
C THR A 112 -1.13 34.60 27.00
N ALA A 113 -0.23 33.73 27.45
CA ALA A 113 0.21 33.70 28.83
C ALA A 113 1.00 34.97 29.20
N ASP A 114 1.86 35.45 28.30
CA ASP A 114 2.62 36.69 28.50
C ASP A 114 1.70 37.92 28.58
N LEU A 115 0.71 38.03 27.68
CA LEU A 115 -0.28 39.12 27.73
C LEU A 115 -1.14 39.10 29.00
N LEU A 116 -1.54 37.91 29.46
CA LEU A 116 -2.27 37.76 30.72
C LEU A 116 -1.40 38.12 31.93
N ALA A 117 -0.11 37.78 31.90
CA ALA A 117 0.84 38.14 32.96
C ALA A 117 1.00 39.65 33.08
N GLU A 118 1.17 40.35 31.96
CA GLU A 118 1.29 41.80 31.93
C GLU A 118 0.00 42.46 32.45
N LYS A 119 -1.17 42.00 32.01
CA LYS A 119 -2.48 42.51 32.49
C LYS A 119 -2.68 42.27 33.99
N ALA A 120 -2.34 41.07 34.49
CA ALA A 120 -2.46 40.75 35.89
C ALA A 120 -1.55 41.64 36.76
N GLN A 121 -0.33 41.91 36.28
CA GLN A 121 0.61 42.79 36.97
C GLN A 121 0.08 44.24 37.05
N ILE A 122 -0.42 44.78 35.92
CA ILE A 122 -0.99 46.13 35.87
C ILE A 122 -2.18 46.23 36.84
N ALA A 123 -3.11 45.26 36.82
CA ALA A 123 -4.26 45.25 37.72
C ALA A 123 -3.86 45.18 39.20
N GLU A 124 -2.82 44.40 39.55
CA GLU A 124 -2.29 44.33 40.92
C GLU A 124 -1.65 45.67 41.35
N GLU A 125 -0.89 46.32 40.46
CA GLU A 125 -0.28 47.63 40.72
C GLU A 125 -1.35 48.72 40.90
N GLU A 126 -2.39 48.72 40.06
CA GLU A 126 -3.52 49.65 40.19
C GLU A 126 -4.31 49.42 41.49
N ALA A 127 -4.58 48.16 41.85
CA ALA A 127 -5.26 47.83 43.11
C ALA A 127 -4.45 48.30 44.33
N LYS A 128 -3.12 48.12 44.31
CA LYS A 128 -2.20 48.61 45.36
C LYS A 128 -2.20 50.13 45.45
N LEU A 129 -2.16 50.83 44.32
CA LEU A 129 -2.17 52.29 44.30
C LEU A 129 -3.50 52.85 44.85
N LEU A 130 -4.63 52.23 44.49
CA LEU A 130 -5.94 52.61 45.03
C LEU A 130 -6.04 52.33 46.54
N ALA A 131 -5.54 51.17 46.99
CA ALA A 131 -5.51 50.83 48.41
C ALA A 131 -4.64 51.80 49.22
N GLN A 132 -3.48 52.21 48.68
CA GLN A 132 -2.63 53.21 49.32
C GLN A 132 -3.35 54.55 49.45
N LYS A 133 -4.00 55.02 48.38
CA LYS A 133 -4.77 56.28 48.43
C LYS A 133 -5.96 56.21 49.39
N ALA A 134 -6.64 55.05 49.48
CA ALA A 134 -7.70 54.84 50.46
C ALA A 134 -7.16 54.91 51.90
N ALA A 135 -6.01 54.27 52.17
CA ALA A 135 -5.35 54.32 53.47
C ALA A 135 -4.86 55.74 53.85
N GLU A 136 -4.36 56.51 52.89
CA GLU A 136 -3.99 57.92 53.10
C GLU A 136 -5.22 58.79 53.42
N ALA A 137 -6.33 58.59 52.72
CA ALA A 137 -7.60 59.27 53.00
C ALA A 137 -8.17 58.92 54.38
N GLU A 138 -8.07 57.65 54.81
CA GLU A 138 -8.45 57.22 56.17
C GLU A 138 -7.56 57.88 57.25
N GLN A 139 -6.25 57.97 57.02
CA GLN A 139 -5.35 58.67 57.94
C GLN A 139 -5.67 60.16 58.05
N GLU A 140 -6.01 60.82 56.94
CA GLU A 140 -6.43 62.22 56.93
C GLU A 140 -7.77 62.41 57.66
N MET A 141 -8.73 61.52 57.45
CA MET A 141 -9.98 61.46 58.20
C MET A 141 -9.72 61.35 59.71
N GLN A 142 -8.87 60.42 60.15
CA GLN A 142 -8.52 60.28 61.57
C GLN A 142 -7.89 61.54 62.15
N ARG A 143 -6.99 62.21 61.41
CA ARG A 143 -6.39 63.48 61.82
C ARG A 143 -7.44 64.57 61.98
N LEU A 144 -8.37 64.71 61.03
CA LEU A 144 -9.48 65.65 61.09
C LEU A 144 -10.42 65.33 62.27
N GLN A 145 -10.70 64.06 62.53
CA GLN A 145 -11.56 63.64 63.64
C GLN A 145 -10.97 64.00 65.01
N VAL A 146 -9.64 63.86 65.17
CA VAL A 146 -8.93 64.26 66.40
C VAL A 146 -8.90 65.78 66.57
N THR A 147 -8.72 66.55 65.50
CA THR A 147 -8.74 68.03 65.58
C THR A 147 -10.16 68.59 65.79
N ALA A 148 -11.20 67.89 65.32
CA ALA A 148 -12.61 68.27 65.46
C ALA A 148 -13.15 68.31 66.90
N LEU A 149 -12.54 67.57 67.83
CA LEU A 149 -13.02 67.45 69.23
C LEU A 149 -12.90 68.75 70.06
N ARG A 150 -12.56 69.90 69.44
CA ARG A 150 -12.16 71.12 70.17
C ARG A 150 -13.21 72.21 70.38
N THR A 151 -14.31 72.32 69.63
CA THR A 151 -15.45 73.23 69.94
C THR A 151 -16.76 72.78 69.24
N GLU A 152 -17.94 73.19 69.74
CA GLU A 152 -19.26 72.67 69.33
C GLU A 152 -19.79 73.20 67.96
N GLU A 153 -19.40 74.41 67.55
CA GLU A 153 -19.77 74.98 66.23
C GLU A 153 -18.84 74.53 65.09
N GLU A 154 -17.54 74.35 65.34
CA GLU A 154 -16.59 73.78 64.37
C GLU A 154 -16.91 72.30 64.06
N LYS A 155 -17.51 71.61 65.04
CA LYS A 155 -17.92 70.21 64.96
C LYS A 155 -18.84 69.95 63.77
N ARG A 156 -19.83 70.81 63.51
CA ARG A 156 -20.85 70.58 62.46
C ARG A 156 -20.30 70.71 61.03
N LEU A 157 -19.46 71.71 60.78
CA LEU A 157 -18.80 71.93 59.49
C LEU A 157 -17.75 70.85 59.22
N MET A 158 -17.09 70.36 60.26
CA MET A 158 -16.11 69.30 60.16
C MET A 158 -16.76 67.91 60.00
N GLU A 159 -17.90 67.67 60.65
CA GLU A 159 -18.69 66.44 60.49
C GLU A 159 -19.10 66.23 59.02
N GLN A 160 -19.46 67.31 58.31
CA GLN A 160 -19.73 67.25 56.88
C GLN A 160 -18.49 66.89 56.05
N LYS A 161 -17.31 67.43 56.39
CA LYS A 161 -16.03 67.09 55.72
C LYS A 161 -15.58 65.66 56.02
N VAL A 162 -15.82 65.16 57.22
CA VAL A 162 -15.55 63.77 57.61
C VAL A 162 -16.44 62.83 56.81
N LEU A 163 -17.74 63.12 56.70
CA LEU A 163 -18.67 62.32 55.91
C LEU A 163 -18.28 62.29 54.42
N GLU A 164 -17.83 63.43 53.88
CA GLU A 164 -17.39 63.53 52.48
C GLU A 164 -16.10 62.74 52.22
N ALA A 165 -15.14 62.79 53.16
CA ALA A 165 -13.91 61.99 53.11
C ALA A 165 -14.19 60.48 53.31
N GLU A 166 -15.14 60.12 54.18
CA GLU A 166 -15.59 58.75 54.43
C GLU A 166 -16.23 58.14 53.18
N VAL A 167 -17.11 58.90 52.51
CA VAL A 167 -17.72 58.48 51.23
C VAL A 167 -16.67 58.31 50.14
N LEU A 168 -15.63 59.15 50.11
CA LEU A 168 -14.53 59.02 49.15
C LEU A 168 -13.68 57.77 49.45
N ALA A 169 -13.31 57.54 50.71
CA ALA A 169 -12.52 56.38 51.13
C ALA A 169 -13.25 55.06 50.83
N LEU A 170 -14.56 54.98 51.12
CA LEU A 170 -15.40 53.82 50.79
C LEU A 170 -15.41 53.53 49.29
N LYS A 171 -15.58 54.55 48.44
CA LYS A 171 -15.55 54.37 46.98
C LYS A 171 -14.19 53.87 46.49
N MET A 172 -13.09 54.40 47.05
CA MET A 172 -11.74 53.95 46.68
C MET A 172 -11.45 52.53 47.15
N ALA A 173 -11.97 52.13 48.31
CA ALA A 173 -11.87 50.77 48.83
C ALA A 173 -12.68 49.78 47.96
N GLU A 174 -13.92 50.11 47.59
CA GLU A 174 -14.73 49.27 46.70
C GLU A 174 -14.09 49.13 45.31
N GLU A 175 -13.51 50.19 44.75
CA GLU A 175 -12.82 50.13 43.47
C GLU A 175 -11.53 49.30 43.55
N SER A 176 -10.78 49.43 44.66
CA SER A 176 -9.61 48.60 44.94
C SER A 176 -9.98 47.12 45.05
N GLU A 177 -11.06 46.78 45.76
CA GLU A 177 -11.54 45.41 45.89
C GLU A 177 -11.95 44.82 44.53
N ARG A 178 -12.64 45.60 43.69
CA ARG A 178 -12.98 45.16 42.32
C ARG A 178 -11.74 44.88 41.49
N ARG A 179 -10.75 45.80 41.48
CA ARG A 179 -9.48 45.60 40.76
C ARG A 179 -8.68 44.41 41.31
N ALA A 180 -8.72 44.18 42.63
CA ALA A 180 -8.12 43.01 43.25
C ALA A 180 -8.78 41.71 42.77
N THR A 181 -10.12 41.65 42.71
CA THR A 181 -10.82 40.48 42.17
C THR A 181 -10.54 40.24 40.68
N GLU A 182 -10.40 41.30 39.88
CA GLU A 182 -10.00 41.21 38.47
C GLU A 182 -8.56 40.68 38.34
N ALA A 183 -7.64 41.14 39.17
CA ALA A 183 -6.26 40.61 39.21
C ALA A 183 -6.23 39.12 39.61
N GLU A 184 -7.08 38.71 40.56
CA GLU A 184 -7.22 37.30 40.95
C GLU A 184 -7.75 36.43 39.80
N GLN A 185 -8.75 36.92 39.07
CA GLN A 185 -9.29 36.25 37.88
C GLN A 185 -8.23 36.14 36.78
N LEU A 186 -7.49 37.22 36.49
CA LEU A 186 -6.41 37.21 35.51
C LEU A 186 -5.27 36.26 35.91
N LYS A 187 -4.98 36.11 37.21
CA LYS A 187 -4.02 35.10 37.72
C LYS A 187 -4.52 33.68 37.48
N GLN A 188 -5.81 33.41 37.69
CA GLN A 188 -6.40 32.10 37.41
C GLN A 188 -6.33 31.78 35.91
N ASP A 189 -6.70 32.73 35.04
CA ASP A 189 -6.64 32.57 33.59
C ASP A 189 -5.20 32.32 33.10
N LEU A 190 -4.21 33.00 33.70
CA LEU A 190 -2.80 32.78 33.42
C LEU A 190 -2.35 31.37 33.81
N GLN A 191 -2.81 30.88 34.96
CA GLN A 191 -2.49 29.52 35.42
C GLN A 191 -3.06 28.48 34.46
N ASP A 192 -4.31 28.65 34.03
CA ASP A 192 -4.96 27.78 33.04
C ASP A 192 -4.22 27.82 31.69
N ALA A 193 -3.76 28.99 31.25
CA ALA A 193 -2.94 29.16 30.04
C ALA A 193 -1.58 28.43 30.15
N ARG A 194 -0.89 28.53 31.30
CA ARG A 194 0.37 27.78 31.55
C ARG A 194 0.17 26.27 31.60
N GLU A 195 -0.96 25.81 32.12
CA GLU A 195 -1.28 24.38 32.08
C GLU A 195 -1.55 23.90 30.64
N ALA A 196 -2.24 24.71 29.83
CA ALA A 196 -2.44 24.43 28.42
C ALA A 196 -1.10 24.36 27.65
N GLU A 197 -0.19 25.28 27.93
CA GLU A 197 1.19 25.30 27.40
C GLU A 197 1.95 24.01 27.77
N LYS A 198 1.90 23.60 29.04
CA LYS A 198 2.54 22.36 29.52
C LYS A 198 1.97 21.13 28.82
N ARG A 199 0.64 21.07 28.61
CA ARG A 199 -0.01 19.98 27.86
C ARG A 199 0.41 19.98 26.39
N ALA A 200 0.56 21.15 25.76
CA ALA A 200 1.04 21.27 24.38
C ALA A 200 2.50 20.78 24.26
N LYS A 201 3.39 21.20 25.16
CA LYS A 201 4.78 20.69 25.25
C LYS A 201 4.82 19.17 25.43
N GLN A 202 3.97 18.61 26.29
CA GLN A 202 3.90 17.16 26.51
C GLN A 202 3.50 16.40 25.23
N LYS A 203 2.49 16.89 24.48
CA LYS A 203 2.10 16.29 23.19
C LYS A 203 3.25 16.27 22.19
N LEU A 204 4.07 17.33 22.15
CA LEU A 204 5.26 17.40 21.28
C LEU A 204 6.31 16.34 21.63
N ILE A 205 6.53 16.10 22.93
CA ILE A 205 7.42 15.05 23.44
C ILE A 205 6.87 13.66 23.09
N GLU A 206 5.57 13.44 23.15
CA GLU A 206 4.95 12.17 22.75
C GLU A 206 5.12 11.88 21.25
N ILE A 207 4.96 12.90 20.40
CA ILE A 207 5.20 12.78 18.95
C ILE A 207 6.67 12.39 18.70
N THR A 208 7.60 13.01 19.43
CA THR A 208 9.05 12.75 19.30
C THR A 208 9.46 11.38 19.85
N SER A 209 8.90 10.95 20.98
CA SER A 209 9.26 9.68 21.65
C SER A 209 8.65 8.44 20.99
N LYS A 210 7.54 8.58 20.26
CA LYS A 210 6.98 7.49 19.43
C LYS A 210 7.89 7.14 18.23
N SER A 211 8.84 7.99 17.88
CA SER A 211 9.80 7.75 16.78
C SER A 211 11.00 6.87 17.18
N SER A 212 11.21 6.58 18.47
CA SER A 212 12.46 5.97 18.97
C SER A 212 12.31 4.55 19.52
N HIS A 213 11.47 3.68 18.93
CA HIS A 213 11.52 2.25 19.24
C HIS A 213 11.18 1.33 18.05
N THR A 214 12.16 1.14 17.15
CA THR A 214 12.34 -0.15 16.45
C THR A 214 13.83 -0.39 16.22
N PRO A 215 14.52 -1.20 17.05
CA PRO A 215 15.82 -1.72 16.69
C PRO A 215 15.62 -2.74 15.56
N LEU A 216 15.99 -2.34 14.34
CA LEU A 216 16.18 -3.27 13.22
C LEU A 216 17.26 -4.27 13.63
N LYS A 217 16.84 -5.47 14.04
CA LYS A 217 17.73 -6.63 14.18
C LYS A 217 18.27 -6.96 12.79
N SER A 218 19.53 -6.66 12.55
CA SER A 218 20.28 -7.19 11.42
C SER A 218 20.49 -8.69 11.64
N SER A 219 19.76 -9.52 10.88
CA SER A 219 20.03 -10.94 10.80
C SER A 219 21.16 -11.17 9.80
N THR A 220 22.38 -11.34 10.31
CA THR A 220 23.47 -12.02 9.61
C THR A 220 23.05 -13.47 9.37
N ALA A 221 22.93 -13.85 8.10
CA ALA A 221 22.66 -15.22 7.69
C ALA A 221 23.96 -16.05 7.80
N THR A 222 24.05 -16.85 8.85
CA THR A 222 25.03 -17.95 8.98
C THR A 222 24.47 -19.16 8.25
N MET A 223 25.15 -19.59 7.18
CA MET A 223 24.87 -20.85 6.49
C MET A 223 25.41 -22.03 7.33
N PRO A 224 24.65 -23.11 7.55
CA PRO A 224 25.21 -24.37 8.03
C PRO A 224 25.75 -25.18 6.86
N THR A 225 27.04 -25.52 6.94
CA THR A 225 27.72 -26.45 6.04
C THR A 225 27.56 -27.86 6.63
N ASP A 226 26.58 -28.63 6.17
CA ASP A 226 26.49 -30.06 6.48
C ASP A 226 27.22 -30.86 5.40
N ILE A 227 28.37 -31.43 5.78
CA ILE A 227 29.09 -32.43 5.01
C ILE A 227 28.67 -33.80 5.57
N PRO A 228 28.00 -34.68 4.81
CA PRO A 228 27.83 -36.06 5.24
C PRO A 228 29.10 -36.85 4.92
N SER A 229 29.66 -37.43 5.99
CA SER A 229 30.73 -38.43 5.97
C SER A 229 30.33 -39.62 5.09
N PHE A 230 31.21 -40.01 4.16
CA PHE A 230 31.07 -41.18 3.30
C PHE A 230 31.56 -42.42 4.06
N GLU A 231 30.65 -43.33 4.45
CA GLU A 231 31.00 -44.70 4.79
C GLU A 231 30.70 -45.65 3.61
N ASN A 232 31.68 -46.51 3.33
CA ASN A 232 31.67 -47.57 2.34
C ASN A 232 30.52 -48.55 2.56
N GLY A 233 29.46 -48.41 1.75
CA GLY A 233 28.43 -49.43 1.55
C GLY A 233 28.44 -49.87 0.10
N ASN A 234 28.70 -51.15 -0.12
CA ASN A 234 28.74 -51.81 -1.43
C ASN A 234 27.35 -51.78 -2.10
N PHE A 235 27.01 -50.70 -2.81
CA PHE A 235 25.77 -50.58 -3.57
C PHE A 235 26.01 -51.00 -5.02
N THR A 236 25.56 -52.20 -5.38
CA THR A 236 25.19 -52.52 -6.76
C THR A 236 24.03 -51.59 -7.15
N PHE A 237 24.38 -50.46 -7.75
CA PHE A 237 23.49 -49.40 -8.17
C PHE A 237 22.69 -49.87 -9.39
N ASP A 238 21.41 -50.21 -9.17
CA ASP A 238 20.44 -50.49 -10.25
C ASP A 238 20.05 -49.18 -10.95
N PHE A 239 21.00 -48.64 -11.73
CA PHE A 239 20.89 -47.34 -12.40
C PHE A 239 19.67 -47.27 -13.34
N LYS A 240 19.28 -48.41 -13.92
CA LYS A 240 18.25 -48.46 -14.98
C LYS A 240 16.83 -48.30 -14.43
N ASP A 241 16.56 -48.78 -13.23
CA ASP A 241 15.21 -48.78 -12.67
C ASP A 241 14.81 -47.40 -12.10
N THR A 242 15.79 -46.66 -11.56
CA THR A 242 15.59 -45.30 -11.04
C THR A 242 15.33 -44.30 -12.17
N ASP A 243 16.09 -44.37 -13.25
CA ASP A 243 15.91 -43.50 -14.42
C ASP A 243 14.63 -43.80 -15.17
N MET A 244 14.24 -45.07 -15.27
CA MET A 244 12.99 -45.48 -15.91
C MET A 244 11.75 -45.07 -15.10
N LYS A 245 11.81 -45.14 -13.78
CA LYS A 245 10.78 -44.59 -12.88
C LYS A 245 10.69 -43.07 -13.01
N ARG A 246 11.82 -42.37 -13.05
CA ARG A 246 11.89 -40.91 -13.25
C ARG A 246 11.27 -40.48 -14.58
N LEU A 247 11.63 -41.17 -15.66
CA LEU A 247 11.07 -40.94 -16.99
C LEU A 247 9.56 -41.22 -17.03
N SER A 248 9.09 -42.29 -16.38
CA SER A 248 7.66 -42.61 -16.30
C SER A 248 6.87 -41.54 -15.53
N MET A 249 7.42 -41.02 -14.42
CA MET A 249 6.82 -39.91 -13.69
C MET A 249 6.79 -38.62 -14.52
N GLU A 250 7.85 -38.35 -15.29
CA GLU A 250 7.91 -37.16 -16.15
C GLU A 250 6.92 -37.25 -17.32
N ILE A 251 6.75 -38.44 -17.91
CA ILE A 251 5.73 -38.71 -18.93
C ILE A 251 4.32 -38.53 -18.36
N GLU A 252 4.02 -39.09 -17.19
CA GLU A 252 2.69 -38.95 -16.60
C GLU A 252 2.42 -37.49 -16.20
N LYS A 253 3.42 -36.78 -15.68
CA LYS A 253 3.33 -35.34 -15.39
C LYS A 253 3.06 -34.52 -16.66
N GLU A 254 3.79 -34.77 -17.74
CA GLU A 254 3.59 -34.09 -19.02
C GLU A 254 2.20 -34.39 -19.61
N LYS A 255 1.72 -35.63 -19.47
CA LYS A 255 0.38 -36.04 -19.88
C LYS A 255 -0.72 -35.35 -19.07
N VAL A 256 -0.59 -35.27 -17.74
CA VAL A 256 -1.53 -34.55 -16.88
C VAL A 256 -1.53 -33.06 -17.24
N GLU A 257 -0.36 -32.44 -17.36
CA GLU A 257 -0.23 -31.04 -17.75
C GLU A 257 -0.83 -30.77 -19.14
N TYR A 258 -0.67 -31.70 -20.09
CA TYR A 258 -1.33 -31.63 -21.40
C TYR A 258 -2.85 -31.73 -21.28
N MET A 259 -3.37 -32.68 -20.49
CA MET A 259 -4.81 -32.83 -20.26
C MET A 259 -5.41 -31.59 -19.60
N GLU A 260 -4.74 -31.01 -18.61
CA GLU A 260 -5.15 -29.77 -17.97
C GLU A 260 -5.17 -28.60 -18.95
N LYS A 261 -4.12 -28.44 -19.76
CA LYS A 261 -4.09 -27.40 -20.81
C LYS A 261 -5.20 -27.59 -21.85
N SER A 262 -5.44 -28.84 -22.25
CA SER A 262 -6.51 -29.16 -23.19
C SER A 262 -7.88 -28.86 -22.60
N LYS A 263 -8.11 -29.19 -21.33
CA LYS A 263 -9.35 -28.89 -20.62
C LYS A 263 -9.55 -27.39 -20.46
N HIS A 264 -8.51 -26.68 -20.02
CA HIS A 264 -8.55 -25.23 -19.86
C HIS A 264 -8.83 -24.51 -21.17
N LEU A 265 -8.19 -24.93 -22.27
CA LEU A 265 -8.48 -24.39 -23.59
C LEU A 265 -9.93 -24.68 -24.01
N GLN A 266 -10.43 -25.88 -23.75
CA GLN A 266 -11.84 -26.22 -24.04
C GLN A 266 -12.81 -25.34 -23.24
N GLU A 267 -12.51 -25.09 -21.97
CA GLU A 267 -13.28 -24.18 -21.11
C GLU A 267 -13.28 -22.76 -21.67
N GLN A 268 -12.11 -22.21 -22.02
CA GLN A 268 -11.97 -20.89 -22.65
C GLN A 268 -12.75 -20.77 -23.97
N LEU A 269 -12.68 -21.81 -24.81
CA LEU A 269 -13.42 -21.81 -26.08
C LEU A 269 -14.93 -21.88 -25.85
N ASN A 270 -15.39 -22.64 -24.86
CA ASN A 270 -16.80 -22.71 -24.51
C ASN A 270 -17.31 -21.39 -23.94
N GLU A 271 -16.53 -20.75 -23.05
CA GLU A 271 -16.85 -19.43 -22.49
C GLU A 271 -16.97 -18.38 -23.61
N LEU A 272 -15.95 -18.28 -24.46
CA LEU A 272 -15.99 -17.37 -25.61
C LEU A 272 -17.17 -17.68 -26.54
N LYS A 273 -17.47 -18.96 -26.79
CA LYS A 273 -18.63 -19.37 -27.60
C LYS A 273 -19.94 -18.88 -26.98
N THR A 274 -20.11 -19.01 -25.66
CA THR A 274 -21.32 -18.52 -24.97
C THR A 274 -21.41 -17.00 -24.97
N GLU A 275 -20.30 -16.28 -24.84
CA GLU A 275 -20.29 -14.81 -24.88
C GLU A 275 -20.70 -14.27 -26.25
N ILE A 276 -20.19 -14.88 -27.33
CA ILE A 276 -20.48 -14.41 -28.70
C ILE A 276 -21.84 -14.90 -29.21
N GLU A 277 -22.44 -15.93 -28.60
CA GLU A 277 -23.70 -16.53 -29.05
C GLU A 277 -24.87 -15.52 -29.03
N ALA A 278 -24.92 -14.66 -28.01
CA ALA A 278 -25.93 -13.59 -27.92
C ALA A 278 -25.79 -12.52 -29.01
N LEU A 279 -24.60 -12.37 -29.59
CA LEU A 279 -24.29 -11.39 -30.63
C LEU A 279 -24.37 -11.99 -32.04
N LYS A 280 -24.68 -13.29 -32.16
CA LYS A 280 -24.66 -14.02 -33.44
C LYS A 280 -25.87 -13.65 -34.31
N LEU A 281 -25.59 -13.12 -35.50
CA LEU A 281 -26.63 -12.80 -36.50
C LEU A 281 -26.81 -13.98 -37.46
N LYS A 282 -27.93 -14.70 -37.33
CA LYS A 282 -28.25 -15.88 -38.17
C LYS A 282 -28.22 -15.57 -39.67
N ASP A 283 -28.66 -14.38 -40.05
CA ASP A 283 -28.71 -13.95 -41.47
C ASP A 283 -27.33 -13.72 -42.10
N ARG A 284 -26.26 -13.73 -41.30
CA ARG A 284 -24.87 -13.55 -41.75
C ARG A 284 -24.03 -14.83 -41.68
N GLU A 285 -24.63 -15.96 -41.31
CA GLU A 285 -23.90 -17.23 -41.26
C GLU A 285 -23.45 -17.65 -42.66
N THR A 286 -22.16 -17.99 -42.78
CA THR A 286 -21.61 -18.49 -44.03
C THR A 286 -21.90 -19.99 -44.17
N PRO A 287 -21.88 -20.55 -45.39
CA PRO A 287 -22.02 -21.99 -45.59
C PRO A 287 -20.98 -22.81 -44.81
N LEU A 288 -19.77 -22.28 -44.59
CA LEU A 288 -18.73 -22.97 -43.82
C LEU A 288 -19.04 -22.98 -42.31
N ASP A 289 -19.68 -21.92 -41.80
CA ASP A 289 -20.10 -21.86 -40.39
C ASP A 289 -21.16 -22.91 -40.10
N ILE A 290 -22.11 -23.09 -41.03
CA ILE A 290 -23.17 -24.11 -40.93
C ILE A 290 -22.54 -25.51 -40.89
N ILE A 291 -21.65 -25.82 -41.83
CA ILE A 291 -20.94 -27.12 -41.89
C ILE A 291 -20.10 -27.34 -40.62
N HIS A 292 -19.43 -26.30 -40.11
CA HIS A 292 -18.63 -26.41 -38.89
C HIS A 292 -19.51 -26.70 -37.66
N ASN A 293 -20.66 -26.03 -37.54
CA ASN A 293 -21.59 -26.26 -36.44
C ASN A 293 -22.16 -27.68 -36.51
N GLU A 294 -22.59 -28.14 -37.68
CA GLU A 294 -23.09 -29.51 -37.88
C GLU A 294 -22.02 -30.56 -37.51
N ASN A 295 -20.77 -30.39 -37.96
CA ASN A 295 -19.68 -31.29 -37.58
C ASN A 295 -19.45 -31.29 -36.06
N THR A 296 -19.54 -30.11 -35.43
CA THR A 296 -19.35 -29.97 -33.98
C THR A 296 -20.49 -30.64 -33.20
N GLU A 297 -21.74 -30.52 -33.66
CA GLU A 297 -22.92 -31.17 -33.08
C GLU A 297 -22.85 -32.70 -33.19
N LEU A 298 -22.33 -33.21 -34.30
CA LEU A 298 -22.08 -34.64 -34.52
C LEU A 298 -20.85 -35.16 -33.75
N GLY A 299 -20.10 -34.28 -33.06
CA GLY A 299 -18.86 -34.63 -32.37
C GLY A 299 -17.72 -35.00 -33.32
N SER A 300 -17.85 -34.73 -34.62
CA SER A 300 -16.79 -34.93 -35.60
C SER A 300 -15.74 -33.85 -35.44
N ASN A 301 -14.48 -34.28 -35.49
CA ASN A 301 -13.35 -33.37 -35.47
C ASN A 301 -12.42 -33.76 -36.61
N LYS A 302 -11.32 -33.02 -36.77
CA LYS A 302 -10.36 -33.26 -37.86
C LYS A 302 -9.82 -34.71 -37.92
N TYR A 303 -9.88 -35.44 -36.82
CA TYR A 303 -9.30 -36.77 -36.66
C TYR A 303 -10.33 -37.90 -36.66
N ASN A 304 -11.62 -37.61 -36.48
CA ASN A 304 -12.72 -38.60 -36.34
C ASN A 304 -13.90 -38.28 -37.24
#